data_AF-A0A6N7W4R7-F1
#
_entry.id   AF-A0A6N7W4R7-F1
#
_cell.length_a   1.000
_cell.length_b   1.000
_cell.length_c   1.000
_cell.angle_alpha   90.00
_cell.angle_beta   90.00
_cell.angle_gamma   90.00
#
_symmetry.space_group_name_H-M   'P 1'
#
loop_
_entity.id
_entity.type
_entity.pdbx_description
1 polymer ?
#
loop_
_entity_poly.entity_id
_entity_poly.type
_entity_poly.pdbx_seq_one_letter_code
_entity_poly.pdbx_strand_id
1 'polypeptide(L)'
;MIAGAIDILPMIKMKLDRHSIASAFVFYFILPFVILDIDLFGLAWWLKGGVTGLAMALPIIIMVAEEDKKSAPPMLIMSAVLGTLIGIAGHFLL
;
A
#
# COMPACT_ATOMS: atom_id res chain seq x y z
N MET A 1 10.03 -1.85 5.78
CA MET A 1 10.58 -0.50 6.02
C MET A 1 10.97 0.24 4.73
N ILE A 2 11.72 -0.37 3.79
CA ILE A 2 12.14 0.29 2.53
C ILE A 2 10.95 0.72 1.66
N ALA A 3 9.91 -0.13 1.54
CA ALA A 3 8.72 0.17 0.73
C ALA A 3 7.96 1.43 1.19
N GLY A 4 7.78 1.62 2.50
CA GLY A 4 7.13 2.82 3.04
C GLY A 4 7.94 4.10 2.78
N ALA A 5 9.27 4.04 2.81
CA ALA A 5 10.11 5.19 2.48
C ALA A 5 10.02 5.61 1.01
N ILE A 6 9.86 4.63 0.10
CA ILE A 6 9.66 4.90 -1.34
C ILE A 6 8.30 5.55 -1.60
N ASP A 7 7.25 5.19 -0.87
CA ASP A 7 5.90 5.72 -1.08
C ASP A 7 5.70 7.14 -0.51
N ILE A 8 6.44 7.52 0.54
CA ILE A 8 6.42 8.89 1.09
C ILE A 8 7.08 9.91 0.15
N LEU A 9 8.08 9.50 -0.63
CA LEU A 9 8.85 10.37 -1.52
C LEU A 9 7.99 11.19 -2.50
N PRO A 10 7.03 10.60 -3.24
CA PRO A 10 6.11 11.36 -4.08
C PRO A 10 5.19 12.28 -3.26
N MET A 11 4.73 11.87 -2.08
CA MET A 11 3.84 12.69 -1.23
C MET A 11 4.53 13.97 -0.73
N ILE A 12 5.82 13.89 -0.37
CA ILE A 12 6.63 15.07 -0.03
C ILE A 12 6.77 16.00 -1.24
N LYS A 13 6.99 15.44 -2.44
CA LYS A 13 7.09 16.21 -3.69
C LYS A 13 5.79 16.95 -4.04
N MET A 14 4.64 16.37 -3.69
CA MET A 14 3.32 16.96 -3.93
C MET A 14 2.88 17.95 -2.83
N LYS A 15 3.73 18.22 -1.83
CA LYS A 15 3.41 19.13 -0.69
C LYS A 15 2.12 18.77 0.03
N LEU A 16 1.82 17.48 0.16
CA LEU A 16 0.72 17.00 0.98
C LEU A 16 0.94 17.37 2.45
N ASP A 17 -0.16 17.53 3.17
CA ASP A 17 -0.14 17.95 4.56
C ASP A 17 0.66 16.98 5.45
N ARG A 18 1.31 17.53 6.49
CA ARG A 18 2.24 16.76 7.34
C ARG A 18 1.54 15.57 8.02
N HIS A 19 0.25 15.71 8.30
CA HIS A 19 -0.61 14.66 8.85
C HIS A 19 -0.87 13.54 7.83
N SER A 20 -1.08 13.86 6.54
CA SER A 20 -1.31 12.87 5.48
C SER A 20 -0.04 12.06 5.17
N ILE A 21 1.13 12.69 5.24
CA ILE A 21 2.42 11.98 5.10
C ILE A 21 2.65 11.02 6.27
N ALA A 22 2.36 11.47 7.50
CA ALA A 22 2.50 10.63 8.69
C ALA A 22 1.53 9.44 8.67
N SER A 23 0.27 9.64 8.25
CA SER A 23 -0.71 8.55 8.18
C SER A 23 -0.31 7.50 7.14
N ALA A 24 0.12 7.92 5.95
CA ALA A 24 0.61 7.02 4.91
C ALA A 24 1.84 6.23 5.35
N PHE A 25 2.79 6.86 6.06
CA PHE A 25 3.94 6.15 6.61
C PHE A 25 3.56 5.07 7.60
N VAL A 26 2.71 5.39 8.58
CA VAL A 26 2.25 4.43 9.59
C VAL A 26 1.49 3.29 8.93
N PHE A 27 0.65 3.60 7.95
CA PHE A 27 -0.05 2.61 7.13
C PHE A 27 0.92 1.64 6.45
N TYR A 28 1.90 2.14 5.68
CA TYR A 28 2.90 1.29 5.01
C TYR A 28 3.87 0.60 5.97
N PHE A 29 4.01 1.10 7.19
CA PHE A 29 4.79 0.44 8.24
C PHE A 29 4.06 -0.78 8.81
N ILE A 30 2.74 -0.68 8.99
CA ILE A 30 1.90 -1.76 9.54
C ILE A 30 1.52 -2.79 8.45
N LEU A 31 1.34 -2.34 7.21
CA LEU A 31 0.91 -3.16 6.07
C LEU A 31 1.68 -4.49 5.89
N PRO A 32 3.01 -4.56 6.01
CA PRO A 32 3.75 -5.82 5.87
C PRO A 32 3.40 -6.84 6.96
N PHE A 33 3.21 -6.40 8.21
CA PHE A 33 2.81 -7.30 9.31
C PHE A 33 1.42 -7.88 9.03
N VAL A 34 0.50 -7.05 8.52
CA VAL A 34 -0.84 -7.52 8.13
C VAL A 34 -0.76 -8.51 6.97
N ILE A 35 0.02 -8.21 5.92
CA ILE A 35 0.16 -9.10 4.75
C ILE A 35 0.73 -10.47 5.14
N LEU A 36 1.69 -10.51 6.07
CA LEU A 36 2.34 -11.74 6.49
C LEU A 36 1.38 -12.62 7.32
N ASP A 37 0.67 -12.03 8.29
CA ASP A 37 -0.16 -12.79 9.24
C ASP A 37 -1.61 -13.02 8.81
N ILE A 38 -2.18 -12.21 7.90
CA ILE A 38 -3.60 -12.37 7.52
C ILE A 38 -3.79 -13.70 6.79
N ASP A 39 -4.84 -14.48 7.06
CA ASP A 39 -5.17 -15.65 6.22
C ASP A 39 -6.43 -15.34 5.42
N LEU A 40 -6.26 -15.12 4.11
CA LEU A 40 -7.33 -14.74 3.21
C LEU A 40 -7.98 -16.00 2.64
N PHE A 41 -8.81 -16.73 3.39
CA PHE A 41 -9.60 -17.87 2.87
C PHE A 41 -8.78 -18.89 2.01
N GLY A 42 -7.51 -19.14 2.34
CA GLY A 42 -6.65 -20.02 1.53
C GLY A 42 -6.18 -19.44 0.19
N LEU A 43 -6.20 -18.12 0.02
CA LEU A 43 -5.71 -17.44 -1.17
C LEU A 43 -4.24 -17.77 -1.42
N ALA A 44 -3.88 -17.98 -2.68
CA ALA A 44 -2.51 -18.28 -3.06
C ALA A 44 -1.56 -17.15 -2.59
N TRP A 45 -0.42 -17.54 -2.01
CA TRP A 45 0.56 -16.64 -1.38
C TRP A 45 1.03 -15.49 -2.29
N TRP A 46 1.11 -15.72 -3.61
CA TRP A 46 1.52 -14.73 -4.60
C TRP A 46 0.43 -13.66 -4.86
N LEU A 47 -0.83 -14.01 -4.69
CA LEU A 47 -2.00 -13.13 -4.87
C LEU A 47 -2.34 -12.38 -3.58
N LYS A 48 -2.06 -13.00 -2.44
CA LYS A 48 -2.30 -12.49 -1.09
C LYS A 48 -1.76 -11.07 -0.93
N GLY A 49 -0.49 -10.85 -1.24
CA GLY A 49 0.12 -9.52 -1.10
C GLY A 49 -0.61 -8.43 -1.90
N GLY A 50 -0.92 -8.71 -3.18
CA GLY A 50 -1.61 -7.77 -4.06
C GLY A 50 -3.02 -7.43 -3.59
N VAL A 51 -3.82 -8.45 -3.24
CA VAL A 51 -5.20 -8.28 -2.78
C VAL A 51 -5.25 -7.51 -1.46
N THR A 52 -4.38 -7.85 -0.50
CA THR A 52 -4.35 -7.15 0.79
C THR A 52 -3.87 -5.70 0.63
N GLY A 53 -2.85 -5.47 -0.19
CA GLY A 53 -2.36 -4.12 -0.51
C GLY A 53 -3.43 -3.25 -1.15
N LEU A 54 -4.19 -3.79 -2.09
CA LEU A 54 -5.30 -3.09 -2.76
C LEU A 54 -6.47 -2.85 -1.78
N ALA A 55 -6.85 -3.85 -0.99
CA ALA A 55 -7.91 -3.74 0.01
C ALA A 55 -7.62 -2.66 1.05
N MET A 56 -6.36 -2.57 1.49
CA MET A 56 -5.94 -1.56 2.45
C MET A 56 -5.75 -0.17 1.81
N ALA A 57 -5.36 -0.10 0.53
CA ALA A 57 -5.21 1.16 -0.19
C ALA A 57 -6.56 1.80 -0.57
N LEU A 58 -7.63 1.00 -0.75
CA LEU A 58 -8.98 1.48 -1.08
C LEU A 58 -9.48 2.66 -0.22
N PRO A 59 -9.46 2.61 1.13
CA PRO A 59 -9.91 3.74 1.95
C PRO A 59 -9.08 5.02 1.71
N ILE A 60 -7.77 4.90 1.48
CA ILE A 60 -6.90 6.04 1.16
C ILE A 60 -7.23 6.58 -0.23
N ILE A 61 -7.45 5.70 -1.21
CA ILE A 61 -7.80 6.08 -2.58
C ILE A 61 -9.15 6.81 -2.60
N ILE A 62 -10.14 6.35 -1.83
CA ILE A 62 -11.45 7.03 -1.70
C ILE A 62 -11.26 8.44 -1.13
N MET A 63 -10.43 8.60 -0.10
CA MET A 63 -10.13 9.90 0.51
C MET A 63 -9.40 10.83 -0.47
N VAL A 64 -8.37 10.35 -1.17
CA VAL A 64 -7.59 11.15 -2.13
C VAL A 64 -8.38 11.45 -3.41
N ALA A 65 -9.27 10.56 -3.83
CA ALA A 65 -10.12 10.76 -5.00
C ALA A 65 -11.09 11.94 -4.82
N GLU A 66 -11.40 12.36 -3.59
CA GLU A 66 -12.20 13.57 -3.34
C GLU A 66 -11.44 14.83 -3.76
N GLU A 67 -10.14 14.90 -3.43
CA GLU A 67 -9.26 16.03 -3.76
C GLU A 67 -8.72 15.97 -5.20
N ASP A 68 -8.28 14.79 -5.66
CA ASP A 68 -7.71 14.57 -6.98
C ASP A 68 -8.13 13.23 -7.60
N LYS A 69 -9.26 13.24 -8.31
CA LYS A 69 -9.84 12.07 -9.01
C LYS A 69 -8.91 11.43 -10.03
N LYS A 70 -7.92 12.16 -10.58
CA LYS A 70 -7.01 11.62 -11.61
C LYS A 70 -5.91 10.76 -11.00
N SER A 71 -5.64 10.91 -9.71
CA SER A 71 -4.61 10.14 -8.99
C SER A 71 -5.10 8.75 -8.55
N ALA A 72 -6.42 8.52 -8.48
CA ALA A 72 -7.01 7.27 -8.05
C ALA A 72 -6.65 6.04 -8.93
N PRO A 73 -6.72 6.10 -10.29
CA PRO A 73 -6.33 4.95 -11.12
C PRO A 73 -4.84 4.58 -11.01
N PRO A 74 -3.88 5.52 -11.05
CA PRO A 74 -2.47 5.21 -10.76
C PRO A 74 -2.25 4.60 -9.38
N MET A 75 -2.93 5.11 -8.33
CA MET A 75 -2.80 4.56 -6.98
C MET A 75 -3.34 3.14 -6.87
N LEU A 76 -4.46 2.81 -7.52
CA LEU A 76 -4.99 1.44 -7.59
C LEU A 76 -3.99 0.47 -8.21
N ILE A 77 -3.39 0.86 -9.34
CA ILE A 77 -2.39 0.04 -10.03
C ILE A 77 -1.16 -0.14 -9.15
N MET A 78 -0.65 0.95 -8.58
CA MET A 78 0.60 0.91 -7.84
C MET A 78 0.48 0.16 -6.52
N SER A 79 -0.66 0.28 -5.81
CA SER A 79 -0.92 -0.46 -4.58
C SER A 79 -1.07 -1.97 -4.83
N ALA A 80 -1.69 -2.37 -5.95
CA ALA A 80 -1.73 -3.78 -6.36
C ALA A 80 -0.32 -4.32 -6.66
N VAL A 81 0.50 -3.56 -7.39
CA VAL A 81 1.88 -3.93 -7.74
C VAL A 81 2.77 -4.01 -6.49
N LEU A 82 2.76 -2.96 -5.65
CA LEU A 82 3.53 -2.92 -4.40
C LEU A 82 3.10 -4.03 -3.44
N GLY A 83 1.80 -4.24 -3.26
CA GLY A 83 1.27 -5.32 -2.43
C GLY A 83 1.77 -6.68 -2.90
N THR A 84 1.74 -6.93 -4.21
CA THR A 84 2.22 -8.19 -4.81
C THR A 84 3.73 -8.36 -4.60
N LEU A 85 4.52 -7.31 -4.83
CA LEU A 85 5.97 -7.34 -4.62
C LEU A 85 6.33 -7.59 -3.15
N ILE A 86 5.61 -6.98 -2.21
CA ILE A 86 5.81 -7.22 -0.77
C ILE A 86 5.43 -8.65 -0.41
N GLY A 87 4.34 -9.20 -0.96
CA GLY A 87 3.94 -10.59 -0.74
C GLY A 87 4.97 -11.59 -1.26
N ILE A 88 5.51 -11.36 -2.46
CA ILE A 88 6.59 -12.17 -3.04
C ILE A 88 7.87 -12.05 -2.19
N ALA A 89 8.28 -10.83 -1.85
CA ALA A 89 9.45 -10.60 -1.01
C ALA A 89 9.30 -11.28 0.36
N GLY A 90 8.12 -11.21 0.97
CA GLY A 90 7.81 -11.89 2.22
C GLY A 90 7.81 -13.42 2.14
N HIS A 91 7.57 -14.01 0.97
CA HIS A 91 7.63 -15.47 0.79
C HIS A 91 9.06 -15.99 0.51
N PHE A 92 9.91 -15.17 -0.12
CA PHE A 92 11.26 -15.58 -0.52
C PHE A 92 12.37 -15.09 0.43
N LEU A 93 12.13 -14.05 1.24
CA LEU A 93 13.12 -13.47 2.16
C LEU A 93 12.86 -13.75 3.65
N LEU A 94 11.68 -14.27 4.00
CA LEU A 94 11.26 -14.66 5.36
C LEU A 94 10.72 -16.08 5.33
#